data_AF-A0A0F8XHA9-F1
#
_entry.id   AF-A0A0F8XHA9-F1
#
_cell.length_a   1.000
_cell.length_b   1.000
_cell.length_c   1.000
_cell.angle_alpha   90.00
_cell.angle_beta   90.00
_cell.angle_gamma   90.00
#
_symmetry.space_group_name_H-M   'P 1'
#
loop_
_entity.id
_entity.type
_entity.pdbx_description
1 polymer ?
#
loop_
_entity_poly.entity_id
_entity_poly.type
_entity_poly.pdbx_seq_one_letter_code
_entity_poly.pdbx_strand_id
1 'polypeptide(L)'
;MPLTLEQIEGRLTALERRQAAPTRRSGLDARIPLLATSFDLESAIFSPAVRVHGSGNQTITTGSTTGLTFNTERFDTDGMHSTVSNTSRLTAKTAGIYLITGNVRWANNTTGRRILLMRINGGDAIGQVETHGPPVSGHALVMNVMTIYELLATDYVELSVFQDSGGDLDIVATGNYTPEFAMAWVAPSP
;
A
#
# COMPACT_ATOMS: atom_id res chain seq x y z
N MET A 1 -30.89 52.97 6.83
CA MET A 1 -31.65 52.71 5.59
C MET A 1 -31.67 51.20 5.38
N PRO A 2 -32.84 50.56 5.24
CA PRO A 2 -32.90 49.12 5.01
C PRO A 2 -32.25 48.78 3.66
N LEU A 3 -31.57 47.63 3.61
CA LEU A 3 -30.95 47.14 2.39
C LEU A 3 -32.03 46.80 1.36
N THR A 4 -31.76 47.14 0.11
CA THR A 4 -32.63 46.76 -1.02
C THR A 4 -32.54 45.26 -1.28
N LEU A 5 -33.58 44.69 -1.90
CA LEU A 5 -33.64 43.25 -2.19
C LEU A 5 -32.43 42.79 -3.03
N GLU A 6 -32.02 43.60 -4.01
CA GLU A 6 -30.86 43.36 -4.86
C GLU A 6 -29.53 43.32 -4.06
N GLN A 7 -29.41 44.16 -3.03
CA GLN A 7 -28.27 44.13 -2.11
C GLN A 7 -28.27 42.89 -1.21
N ILE A 8 -29.44 42.32 -0.92
CA ILE A 8 -29.57 41.09 -0.11
C ILE A 8 -29.21 39.88 -0.96
N GLU A 9 -29.73 39.80 -2.18
CA GLU A 9 -29.46 38.71 -3.12
C GLU A 9 -27.98 38.65 -3.49
N GLY A 10 -27.35 39.80 -3.80
CA GLY A 10 -25.91 39.85 -4.09
C GLY A 10 -25.04 39.39 -2.91
N ARG A 11 -25.47 39.65 -1.67
CA ARG A 11 -24.77 39.18 -0.47
C ARG A 11 -24.98 37.68 -0.22
N LEU A 12 -26.17 37.16 -0.53
CA LEU A 12 -26.49 35.74 -0.38
C LEU A 12 -25.67 34.89 -1.36
N THR A 13 -25.60 35.30 -2.64
CA THR A 13 -24.77 34.58 -3.64
C THR A 13 -23.28 34.62 -3.30
N ALA A 14 -22.80 35.71 -2.69
CA ALA A 14 -21.42 35.81 -2.21
C ALA A 14 -21.14 34.91 -0.99
N LEU A 15 -22.15 34.68 -0.14
CA LEU A 15 -22.08 33.74 0.98
C LEU A 15 -22.10 32.29 0.50
N GLU A 16 -22.97 31.95 -0.44
CA GLU A 16 -23.06 30.62 -1.03
C GLU A 16 -21.76 30.22 -1.76
N ARG A 17 -21.15 31.17 -2.49
CA ARG A 17 -19.82 30.96 -3.11
C ARG A 17 -18.69 30.79 -2.08
N ARG A 18 -18.80 31.42 -0.90
CA ARG A 18 -17.85 31.23 0.22
C ARG A 18 -18.06 29.91 0.96
N GLN A 19 -19.28 29.38 0.96
CA GLN A 19 -19.65 28.15 1.66
C GLN A 19 -19.39 26.90 0.80
N ALA A 20 -19.42 27.03 -0.54
CA ALA A 20 -19.18 25.96 -1.50
C ALA A 20 -17.70 25.58 -1.71
N ALA A 21 -16.74 26.33 -1.15
CA ALA A 21 -15.33 25.99 -1.18
C ALA A 21 -14.80 25.92 0.25
N PRO A 22 -14.40 24.74 0.77
CA PRO A 22 -13.65 24.67 2.01
C PRO A 22 -12.28 25.33 1.79
N THR A 23 -12.21 26.65 1.92
CA THR A 23 -10.93 27.36 1.99
C THR A 23 -10.29 27.02 3.33
N ARG A 24 -9.08 26.45 3.28
CA ARG A 24 -8.23 26.15 4.44
C ARG A 24 -8.25 27.31 5.42
N ARG A 25 -8.99 27.19 6.53
CA ARG A 25 -8.93 28.19 7.61
C ARG A 25 -7.56 28.04 8.28
N SER A 26 -6.64 28.94 7.98
CA SER A 26 -5.28 28.94 8.53
C SER A 26 -5.21 29.50 9.96
N GLY A 27 -6.14 29.10 10.84
CA GLY A 27 -6.16 29.59 12.21
C GLY A 27 -7.06 28.76 13.11
N LEU A 28 -6.51 28.34 14.24
CA LEU A 28 -7.22 27.62 15.31
C LEU A 28 -8.40 28.47 15.82
N ASP A 29 -9.60 27.90 15.83
CA ASP A 29 -10.78 28.53 16.43
C ASP A 29 -10.70 28.40 17.96
N ALA A 30 -10.63 29.53 18.67
CA ALA A 30 -10.43 29.60 20.12
C ALA A 30 -11.60 29.01 20.94
N ARG A 31 -12.70 28.58 20.30
CA ARG A 31 -13.85 27.95 20.95
C ARG A 31 -13.75 26.42 21.06
N ILE A 32 -12.75 25.81 20.45
CA ILE A 32 -12.46 24.39 20.58
C ILE A 32 -11.31 24.25 21.58
N PRO A 33 -11.55 23.78 22.82
CA PRO A 33 -10.48 23.60 23.78
C PRO A 33 -9.49 22.55 23.25
N LEU A 34 -8.23 22.98 23.26
CA LEU A 34 -7.01 22.30 22.83
C LEU A 34 -6.83 20.93 23.52
N LEU A 35 -7.47 19.88 23.00
CA LEU A 35 -7.25 18.48 23.40
C LEU A 35 -6.83 17.58 22.21
N ALA A 36 -6.53 18.16 21.06
CA ALA A 36 -5.92 17.49 19.93
C ALA A 36 -4.86 18.39 19.29
N THR A 37 -3.73 18.59 19.96
CA THR A 37 -2.51 19.12 19.31
C THR A 37 -1.59 18.03 18.78
N SER A 38 -1.97 16.76 18.92
CA SER A 38 -1.19 15.61 18.41
C SER A 38 -2.03 14.60 17.62
N PHE A 39 -3.35 14.79 17.50
CA PHE A 39 -4.18 13.96 16.64
C PHE A 39 -4.49 14.75 15.38
N ASP A 40 -3.71 14.49 14.33
CA ASP A 40 -4.00 15.04 13.02
C ASP A 40 -5.27 14.36 12.50
N LEU A 41 -6.42 15.02 12.71
CA LEU A 41 -7.72 14.53 12.29
C LEU A 41 -7.74 14.17 10.81
N GLU A 42 -6.93 14.83 9.97
CA GLU A 42 -6.85 14.51 8.54
C GLU A 42 -6.23 13.12 8.31
N SER A 43 -5.20 12.74 9.07
CA SER A 43 -4.59 11.40 8.98
C SER A 43 -5.52 10.28 9.49
N ALA A 44 -6.39 10.61 10.45
CA ALA A 44 -7.38 9.68 10.97
C ALA A 44 -8.61 9.54 10.05
N ILE A 45 -8.93 10.58 9.27
CA ILE A 45 -10.04 10.58 8.32
C ILE A 45 -9.59 9.98 6.97
N PHE A 46 -8.33 10.14 6.58
CA PHE A 46 -7.74 9.60 5.35
C PHE A 46 -6.46 8.81 5.67
N SER A 47 -6.62 7.60 6.21
CA SER A 47 -5.46 6.76 6.52
C SER A 47 -4.71 6.35 5.24
N PRO A 48 -3.37 6.54 5.19
CA PRO A 48 -2.55 6.15 4.06
C PRO A 48 -2.71 4.67 3.72
N ALA A 49 -2.97 4.39 2.45
CA ALA A 49 -3.10 3.04 1.95
C ALA A 49 -2.66 2.97 0.49
N VAL A 50 -1.99 1.86 0.15
CA VAL A 50 -1.56 1.58 -1.21
C VAL A 50 -1.78 0.09 -1.51
N ARG A 51 -2.18 -0.20 -2.74
CA ARG A 51 -2.25 -1.56 -3.26
C ARG A 51 -1.84 -1.57 -4.73
N VAL A 52 -0.89 -2.42 -5.05
CA VAL A 52 -0.25 -2.52 -6.37
C VAL A 52 -0.34 -3.93 -6.91
N HIS A 53 -0.25 -4.05 -8.23
CA HIS A 53 -0.20 -5.34 -8.90
C HIS A 53 0.73 -5.34 -10.12
N GLY A 54 1.26 -6.53 -10.41
CA GLY A 54 1.96 -6.80 -11.67
C GLY A 54 0.93 -7.19 -12.74
N SER A 55 1.01 -6.59 -13.93
CA SER A 55 0.07 -6.89 -15.02
C SER A 55 0.50 -8.07 -15.91
N GLY A 56 1.68 -8.64 -15.68
CA GLY A 56 2.24 -9.75 -16.46
C GLY A 56 3.03 -10.72 -15.58
N ASN A 57 3.37 -11.88 -16.14
CA ASN A 57 4.19 -12.86 -15.43
C ASN A 57 5.59 -12.31 -15.17
N GLN A 58 6.16 -12.65 -14.02
CA GLN A 58 7.55 -12.38 -13.68
C GLN A 58 8.28 -13.70 -13.48
N THR A 59 9.31 -13.94 -14.29
CA THR A 59 10.16 -15.13 -14.19
C THR A 59 11.12 -15.02 -13.02
N ILE A 60 11.18 -16.06 -12.20
CA ILE A 60 12.03 -16.14 -11.01
C ILE A 60 13.10 -17.22 -11.22
N THR A 61 14.36 -16.79 -11.19
CA THR A 61 15.49 -17.69 -11.35
C THR A 61 15.62 -18.66 -10.18
N THR A 62 15.89 -19.93 -10.48
CA THR A 62 16.07 -20.97 -9.45
C THR A 62 17.23 -20.64 -8.51
N GLY A 63 17.04 -20.88 -7.21
CA GLY A 63 18.05 -20.68 -6.18
C GLY A 63 18.35 -19.22 -5.85
N SER A 64 17.56 -18.27 -6.36
CA SER A 64 17.76 -16.84 -6.12
C SER A 64 16.51 -16.18 -5.52
N THR A 65 16.72 -15.32 -4.52
CA THR A 65 15.66 -14.46 -3.99
C THR A 65 15.48 -13.27 -4.91
N THR A 66 14.25 -13.06 -5.39
CA THR A 66 13.92 -12.02 -6.37
C THR A 66 12.83 -11.11 -5.82
N GLY A 67 13.04 -9.80 -5.88
CA GLY A 67 12.00 -8.81 -5.58
C GLY A 67 10.97 -8.75 -6.71
N LEU A 68 9.69 -8.75 -6.35
CA LEU A 68 8.61 -8.60 -7.32
C LEU A 68 8.46 -7.14 -7.71
N THR A 69 8.25 -6.90 -9.00
CA THR A 69 8.01 -5.56 -9.54
C THR A 69 6.55 -5.38 -9.89
N PHE A 70 6.02 -4.18 -9.61
CA PHE A 70 4.62 -3.83 -9.84
C PHE A 70 4.55 -2.62 -10.76
N ASN A 71 3.82 -2.77 -11.87
CA ASN A 71 3.72 -1.74 -12.90
C ASN A 71 2.35 -1.04 -12.92
N THR A 72 1.44 -1.45 -12.04
CA THR A 72 0.07 -0.92 -11.97
C THR A 72 -0.37 -0.73 -10.52
N GLU A 73 -1.12 0.32 -10.26
CA GLU A 73 -1.74 0.62 -8.96
C GLU A 73 -3.23 0.30 -9.00
N ARG A 74 -3.74 -0.35 -7.95
CA ARG A 74 -5.18 -0.39 -7.68
C ARG A 74 -5.63 0.93 -7.06
N PHE A 75 -4.84 1.41 -6.12
CA PHE A 75 -4.94 2.72 -5.49
C PHE A 75 -3.62 3.04 -4.80
N ASP A 76 -3.33 4.32 -4.67
CA ASP A 76 -2.27 4.87 -3.84
C ASP A 76 -2.77 6.21 -3.31
N THR A 77 -3.04 6.30 -2.01
CA THR A 77 -3.63 7.51 -1.41
C THR A 77 -2.60 8.52 -0.91
N ASP A 78 -1.32 8.14 -0.88
CA ASP A 78 -0.25 8.94 -0.26
C ASP A 78 1.06 8.94 -1.07
N GLY A 79 1.03 8.49 -2.34
CA GLY A 79 2.20 8.44 -3.22
C GLY A 79 3.29 7.48 -2.72
N MET A 80 2.88 6.37 -2.14
CA MET A 80 3.72 5.35 -1.52
C MET A 80 4.44 4.46 -2.55
N HIS A 81 3.98 4.43 -3.80
CA HIS A 81 4.55 3.62 -4.87
C HIS A 81 4.91 4.46 -6.11
N SER A 82 5.75 3.91 -6.99
CA SER A 82 6.01 4.45 -8.32
C SER A 82 6.05 3.33 -9.35
N THR A 83 5.30 3.48 -10.43
CA THR A 83 5.28 2.53 -11.56
C THR A 83 6.48 2.66 -12.52
N VAL A 84 7.40 3.60 -12.25
CA VAL A 84 8.55 3.90 -13.12
C VAL A 84 9.88 3.69 -12.40
N SER A 85 9.97 4.08 -11.13
CA SER A 85 11.22 4.06 -10.36
C SER A 85 11.06 3.20 -9.11
N ASN A 86 11.99 2.27 -8.87
CA ASN A 86 11.92 1.34 -7.73
C ASN A 86 10.55 0.65 -7.60
N THR A 87 10.06 0.09 -8.71
CA THR A 87 8.74 -0.54 -8.86
C THR A 87 8.50 -1.76 -7.96
N SER A 88 9.51 -2.19 -7.20
CA SER A 88 9.40 -3.27 -6.22
C SER A 88 9.01 -2.80 -4.81
N ARG A 89 8.96 -1.48 -4.58
CA ARG A 89 8.89 -0.89 -3.24
C ARG A 89 7.55 -0.24 -2.96
N LEU A 90 7.02 -0.49 -1.76
CA LEU A 90 6.06 0.40 -1.12
C LEU A 90 6.78 1.18 -0.03
N THR A 91 6.78 2.51 -0.11
CA THR A 91 7.48 3.40 0.81
C THR A 91 6.49 4.12 1.73
N ALA A 92 6.68 3.98 3.04
CA ALA A 92 5.91 4.72 4.03
C ALA A 92 6.23 6.23 3.93
N LYS A 93 5.21 7.06 3.74
CA LYS A 93 5.36 8.53 3.80
C LYS A 93 5.07 9.09 5.19
N THR A 94 4.21 8.40 5.94
CA THR A 94 3.87 8.72 7.31
C THR A 94 4.39 7.63 8.24
N ALA A 95 5.04 8.01 9.34
CA ALA A 95 5.49 7.03 10.33
C ALA A 95 4.30 6.37 11.04
N GLY A 96 4.42 5.09 11.37
CA GLY A 96 3.43 4.40 12.19
C GLY A 96 3.39 2.91 11.96
N ILE A 97 2.34 2.29 12.49
CA ILE A 97 2.08 0.87 12.39
C ILE A 97 1.28 0.60 11.12
N TYR A 98 1.79 -0.30 10.27
CA TYR A 98 1.16 -0.68 9.01
C TYR A 98 0.75 -2.15 9.02
N LEU A 99 -0.44 -2.44 8.51
CA LEU A 99 -0.80 -3.76 8.03
C LEU A 99 -0.26 -3.92 6.62
N ILE A 100 0.60 -4.93 6.41
CA ILE A 100 1.25 -5.20 5.14
C ILE A 100 0.82 -6.58 4.67
N THR A 101 0.44 -6.70 3.40
CA THR A 101 -0.06 -7.96 2.81
C THR A 101 0.53 -8.18 1.43
N GLY A 102 0.88 -9.43 1.11
CA GLY A 102 1.31 -9.85 -0.21
C GLY A 102 0.65 -11.16 -0.62
N ASN A 103 0.34 -11.31 -1.91
CA ASN A 103 -0.23 -12.52 -2.47
C ASN A 103 0.38 -12.83 -3.83
N VAL A 104 0.77 -14.09 -4.04
CA VAL A 104 1.40 -14.55 -5.27
C VAL A 104 0.89 -15.92 -5.68
N ARG A 105 0.93 -16.19 -6.98
CA ARG A 105 0.64 -17.50 -7.57
C ARG A 105 1.84 -17.98 -8.35
N TRP A 106 2.39 -19.12 -8.00
CA TRP A 106 3.43 -19.79 -8.77
C TRP A 106 2.84 -20.54 -9.96
N ALA A 107 3.58 -20.59 -11.06
CA ALA A 107 3.34 -21.57 -12.11
C ALA A 107 3.43 -22.99 -11.53
N ASN A 108 2.66 -23.93 -12.10
CA ASN A 108 2.56 -25.29 -11.60
C ASN A 108 3.91 -26.02 -11.70
N ASN A 109 4.42 -26.49 -10.56
CA ASN A 109 5.63 -27.30 -10.46
C ASN A 109 5.61 -28.03 -9.10
N THR A 110 6.06 -29.28 -9.07
CA THR A 110 5.97 -30.18 -7.91
C THR A 110 7.30 -30.36 -7.16
N THR A 111 8.33 -29.60 -7.51
CA THR A 111 9.72 -29.79 -7.05
C THR A 111 10.27 -28.52 -6.42
N GLY A 112 11.13 -28.69 -5.42
CA GLY A 112 11.76 -27.60 -4.67
C GLY A 112 10.81 -26.96 -3.66
N ARG A 113 11.35 -26.04 -2.86
CA ARG A 113 10.59 -25.20 -1.93
C ARG A 113 10.13 -23.91 -2.61
N ARG A 114 9.13 -23.27 -2.01
CA ARG A 114 8.67 -21.93 -2.37
C ARG A 114 8.62 -21.08 -1.12
N ILE A 115 9.19 -19.89 -1.20
CA ILE A 115 9.23 -18.94 -0.08
C ILE A 115 8.71 -17.60 -0.59
N LEU A 116 7.82 -16.99 0.19
CA LEU A 116 7.34 -15.62 0.01
C LEU A 116 7.77 -14.82 1.23
N LEU A 117 8.46 -13.70 1.00
CA LEU A 117 9.08 -12.88 2.01
C LEU A 117 8.63 -11.42 1.87
N MET A 118 8.41 -10.75 2.99
CA MET A 118 8.34 -9.29 3.07
C MET A 118 9.62 -8.79 3.69
N ARG A 119 10.36 -7.93 2.99
CA ARG A 119 11.66 -7.42 3.43
C ARG A 119 11.58 -5.92 3.64
N ILE A 120 12.22 -5.41 4.68
CA ILE A 120 12.31 -3.96 4.93
C ILE A 120 13.69 -3.44 4.50
N ASN A 121 13.72 -2.32 3.78
CA ASN A 121 14.93 -1.61 3.38
C ASN A 121 16.00 -2.49 2.68
N GLY A 122 15.57 -3.51 1.94
CA GLY A 122 16.45 -4.50 1.29
C GLY A 122 17.12 -5.50 2.25
N GLY A 123 16.90 -5.36 3.57
CA GLY A 123 17.47 -6.17 4.64
C GLY A 123 16.62 -7.39 5.00
N ASP A 124 16.45 -7.62 6.30
CA ASP A 124 15.82 -8.83 6.85
C ASP A 124 14.33 -8.94 6.51
N ALA A 125 13.83 -10.17 6.57
CA ALA A 125 12.41 -10.46 6.38
C ALA A 125 11.61 -10.11 7.66
N ILE A 126 10.58 -9.29 7.50
CA ILE A 126 9.60 -8.91 8.55
C ILE A 126 8.30 -9.73 8.48
N GLY A 127 8.22 -10.64 7.50
CA GLY A 127 7.16 -11.63 7.35
C GLY A 127 7.58 -12.67 6.32
N GLN A 128 7.27 -13.94 6.58
CA GLN A 128 7.65 -15.04 5.69
C GLN A 128 6.63 -16.17 5.77
N VAL A 129 6.36 -16.79 4.62
CA VAL A 129 5.72 -18.10 4.53
C VAL A 129 6.53 -18.99 3.59
N GLU A 130 6.56 -20.29 3.89
CA GLU A 130 7.32 -21.26 3.13
C GLU A 130 6.53 -22.57 2.98
N THR A 131 6.71 -23.24 1.85
CA THR A 131 6.24 -24.60 1.65
C THR A 131 7.35 -25.45 1.03
N HIS A 132 7.46 -26.68 1.54
CA HIS A 132 8.33 -27.72 1.03
C HIS A 132 7.45 -28.75 0.32
N GLY A 133 7.69 -29.00 -0.97
CA GLY A 133 6.83 -29.91 -1.75
C GLY A 133 5.50 -29.26 -2.16
N PRO A 134 5.52 -28.34 -3.14
CA PRO A 134 4.29 -27.75 -3.71
C PRO A 134 3.31 -28.84 -4.21
N PRO A 135 2.02 -28.51 -4.39
CA PRO A 135 0.94 -29.48 -4.58
C PRO A 135 1.26 -30.55 -5.61
N VAL A 136 1.07 -31.82 -5.26
CA VAL A 136 1.30 -32.95 -6.16
C VAL A 136 0.19 -32.96 -7.23
N SER A 137 0.56 -32.48 -8.43
CA SER A 137 -0.20 -32.48 -9.69
C SER A 137 -1.36 -31.48 -9.86
N GLY A 138 -1.35 -30.83 -11.03
CA GLY A 138 -2.48 -30.09 -11.62
C GLY A 138 -2.82 -28.72 -11.05
N HIS A 139 -2.35 -28.36 -9.85
CA HIS A 139 -2.78 -27.16 -9.15
C HIS A 139 -1.63 -26.17 -8.96
N ALA A 140 -1.85 -24.93 -9.41
CA ALA A 140 -0.96 -23.82 -9.12
C ALA A 140 -0.96 -23.52 -7.62
N LEU A 141 0.20 -23.18 -7.07
CA LEU A 141 0.35 -22.80 -5.67
C LEU A 141 0.09 -21.31 -5.49
N VAL A 142 -0.85 -20.94 -4.61
CA VAL A 142 -1.08 -19.57 -4.17
C VAL A 142 -0.53 -19.42 -2.75
N MET A 143 0.23 -18.37 -2.50
CA MET A 143 0.83 -18.07 -1.20
C MET A 143 0.50 -16.63 -0.82
N ASN A 144 0.03 -16.44 0.41
CA ASN A 144 -0.15 -15.12 0.99
C ASN A 144 0.76 -14.95 2.21
N VAL A 145 1.19 -13.72 2.45
CA VAL A 145 1.93 -13.31 3.64
C VAL A 145 1.31 -12.03 4.17
N MET A 146 1.21 -11.90 5.50
CA MET A 146 0.79 -10.66 6.14
C MET A 146 1.59 -10.42 7.40
N THR A 147 1.78 -9.15 7.76
CA THR A 147 2.45 -8.74 8.99
C THR A 147 1.91 -7.39 9.42
N ILE A 148 2.00 -7.10 10.70
CA ILE A 148 1.81 -5.75 11.25
C ILE A 148 3.18 -5.28 11.70
N TYR A 149 3.66 -4.17 11.14
CA TYR A 149 5.03 -3.72 11.38
C TYR A 149 5.08 -2.19 11.51
N GLU A 150 5.97 -1.71 12.36
CA GLU A 150 6.23 -0.28 12.54
C GLU A 150 7.21 0.20 11.48
N LEU A 151 6.83 1.25 10.74
CA LEU A 151 7.65 1.85 9.69
C LEU A 151 7.89 3.32 10.01
N LEU A 152 9.14 3.77 9.87
CA LEU A 152 9.45 5.19 9.85
C LEU A 152 9.01 5.80 8.51
N ALA A 153 8.79 7.11 8.51
CA ALA A 153 8.70 7.84 7.25
C ALA A 153 9.99 7.59 6.47
N THR A 154 9.87 7.20 5.20
CA THR A 154 10.93 6.76 4.25
C THR A 154 11.33 5.28 4.27
N ASP A 155 10.92 4.49 5.26
CA ASP A 155 11.14 3.04 5.18
C ASP A 155 10.35 2.46 4.01
N TYR A 156 10.97 1.50 3.32
CA TYR A 156 10.31 0.78 2.26
C TYR A 156 10.26 -0.71 2.52
N VAL A 157 9.19 -1.32 2.03
CA VAL A 157 9.01 -2.76 2.06
C VAL A 157 8.94 -3.31 0.64
N GLU A 158 9.48 -4.51 0.48
CA GLU A 158 9.52 -5.25 -0.78
C GLU A 158 8.90 -6.64 -0.58
N LEU A 159 8.09 -7.05 -1.53
CA LEU A 159 7.62 -8.44 -1.63
C LEU A 159 8.62 -9.22 -2.48
N SER A 160 9.27 -10.21 -1.87
CA SER A 160 10.29 -11.04 -2.52
C SER A 160 9.89 -12.51 -2.51
N VAL A 161 10.38 -13.24 -3.49
CA VAL A 161 10.10 -14.66 -3.65
C VAL A 161 11.38 -15.46 -3.87
N PHE A 162 11.38 -16.71 -3.44
CA PHE A 162 12.44 -17.67 -3.70
C PHE A 162 11.84 -19.02 -4.13
N GLN A 163 12.52 -19.69 -5.05
CA GLN A 163 12.19 -21.06 -5.47
C GLN A 163 13.47 -21.80 -5.90
N ASP A 164 13.53 -23.12 -5.67
CA ASP A 164 14.63 -23.99 -6.09
C ASP A 164 14.16 -25.25 -6.82
N SER A 165 13.20 -25.09 -7.74
CA SER A 165 12.59 -26.19 -8.49
C SER A 165 13.50 -26.91 -9.50
N GLY A 166 14.74 -26.43 -9.68
CA GLY A 166 15.69 -26.93 -10.66
C GLY A 166 15.65 -26.21 -12.01
N GLY A 167 14.74 -25.25 -12.17
CA GLY A 167 14.65 -24.36 -13.34
C GLY A 167 13.87 -23.09 -13.00
N ASP A 168 13.84 -22.15 -13.93
CA ASP A 168 13.12 -20.89 -13.74
C ASP A 168 11.61 -21.13 -13.66
N LEU A 169 10.94 -20.35 -12.82
CA LEU A 169 9.50 -20.49 -12.58
C LEU A 169 8.86 -19.12 -12.45
N ASP A 170 7.68 -18.96 -13.04
CA ASP A 170 6.98 -17.70 -13.03
C ASP A 170 6.15 -17.50 -11.75
N ILE A 171 6.11 -16.25 -11.29
CA ILE A 171 4.92 -15.70 -10.65
C ILE A 171 3.93 -15.30 -11.74
N VAL A 172 2.75 -15.91 -11.70
CA VAL A 172 1.72 -15.76 -12.72
C VAL A 172 0.78 -14.63 -12.36
N ALA A 173 0.58 -13.70 -13.30
CA ALA A 173 -0.45 -12.66 -13.17
C ALA A 173 -1.84 -13.26 -13.46
N THR A 174 -2.79 -13.12 -12.55
CA THR A 174 -4.14 -13.70 -12.69
C THR A 174 -5.16 -12.94 -11.85
N GLY A 175 -6.24 -12.50 -12.49
CA GLY A 175 -7.34 -11.83 -11.81
C GLY A 175 -6.90 -10.64 -10.96
N ASN A 176 -7.63 -10.38 -9.88
CA ASN A 176 -7.33 -9.29 -8.94
C ASN A 176 -6.71 -9.80 -7.63
N TYR A 177 -5.88 -10.85 -7.74
CA TYR A 177 -5.27 -11.47 -6.57
C TYR A 177 -3.77 -11.81 -6.74
N THR A 178 -3.17 -11.78 -7.94
CA THR A 178 -1.74 -12.11 -8.11
C THR A 178 -1.07 -11.41 -9.31
N PRO A 179 0.20 -10.99 -9.16
CA PRO A 179 0.85 -10.68 -7.88
C PRO A 179 0.24 -9.39 -7.31
N GLU A 180 -0.09 -9.38 -6.02
CA GLU A 180 -0.66 -8.21 -5.34
C GLU A 180 0.16 -7.90 -4.08
N PHE A 181 0.42 -6.62 -3.84
CA PHE A 181 1.14 -6.14 -2.66
C PHE A 181 0.47 -4.88 -2.14
N ALA A 182 0.28 -4.78 -0.83
CA ALA A 182 -0.42 -3.66 -0.23
C ALA A 182 0.09 -3.34 1.17
N MET A 183 -0.07 -2.08 1.57
CA MET A 183 0.04 -1.68 2.96
C MET A 183 -1.01 -0.62 3.30
N ALA A 184 -1.50 -0.65 4.53
CA ALA A 184 -2.45 0.30 5.07
C ALA A 184 -2.02 0.71 6.47
N TRP A 185 -2.01 2.02 6.74
CA TRP A 185 -1.70 2.59 8.05
C TRP A 185 -2.81 2.25 9.05
N VAL A 186 -2.42 1.79 10.23
CA VAL A 186 -3.35 1.30 11.28
C VAL A 186 -3.37 2.26 12.46
N ALA A 187 -2.20 2.73 12.89
CA ALA A 187 -2.05 3.53 14.10
C ALA A 187 -0.73 4.32 14.08
N PRO A 188 -0.63 5.43 14.85
CA PRO A 188 0.63 6.14 15.00
C PRO A 188 1.68 5.26 15.72
N SER A 189 2.96 5.54 15.46
CA SER A 189 4.06 4.98 16.25
C SER A 189 3.98 5.44 17.71
N PRO A 190 4.44 4.61 18.67
CA PRO A 190 4.61 5.01 20.06
C PRO A 190 5.56 6.20 20.27
#